data_AF-A0A820ARL8-F1
#
_entry.id   AF-A0A820ARL8-F1
#
_cell.length_a   1.000
_cell.length_b   1.000
_cell.length_c   1.000
_cell.angle_alpha   90.00
_cell.angle_beta   90.00
_cell.angle_gamma   90.00
#
_symmetry.space_group_name_H-M   'P 1'
#
loop_
_entity.id
_entity.type
_entity.pdbx_description
1 polymer ?
#
loop_
_entity_poly.entity_id
_entity_poly.type
_entity_poly.pdbx_seq_one_letter_code
_entity_poly.pdbx_strand_id
1 'polypeptide(L)'
;MGSPLTLTVANCYMFFYEQQIIKQINNSGGLYFRYIDDIFIVINWPVRHLFKQINRWNHFDENIKLSENIGSTADFLDLHIENRDGQLVTTIYQKPSYEPSYLPFNSIHPLHMKKNIIFTMLLRTIRYCSTFQDYLNERERLRMALLLNKYPNNFIDEQFNNVLSKLNIQALTCFNYVNYRQEVIDSPIKEKIPIDYGKTIFVHFTYCSSMKTLPRKFHTLWNKYFGESPINDVLPILVTCNVKNLQRQLTYTK
;
A
#
# COMPACT_ATOMS: atom_id res chain seq x y z
N MET A 1 -0.88 -14.68 -11.72
CA MET A 1 -2.04 -14.01 -11.09
C MET A 1 -3.13 -13.86 -12.16
N GLY A 2 -4.00 -14.87 -12.33
CA GLY A 2 -4.58 -15.18 -13.65
C GLY A 2 -6.10 -15.33 -13.76
N SER A 3 -6.89 -15.07 -12.71
CA SER A 3 -8.35 -14.98 -12.84
C SER A 3 -8.90 -14.10 -11.70
N PRO A 4 -9.84 -13.17 -11.97
CA PRO A 4 -10.36 -12.25 -10.95
C PRO A 4 -11.07 -12.97 -9.79
N LEU A 5 -11.54 -14.20 -10.00
CA LEU A 5 -12.30 -14.96 -9.00
C LEU A 5 -11.40 -15.75 -8.03
N THR A 6 -10.18 -16.12 -8.43
CA THR A 6 -9.34 -17.05 -7.67
C THR A 6 -9.01 -16.54 -6.26
N LEU A 7 -8.67 -15.26 -6.12
CA LEU A 7 -8.35 -14.67 -4.82
C LEU A 7 -9.57 -14.65 -3.88
N THR A 8 -10.76 -14.38 -4.44
CA THR A 8 -12.00 -14.39 -3.67
C THR A 8 -12.31 -15.78 -3.16
N VAL A 9 -12.20 -16.80 -4.03
CA VAL A 9 -12.44 -18.20 -3.64
C VAL A 9 -11.43 -18.67 -2.60
N ALA A 10 -10.15 -18.35 -2.75
CA ALA A 10 -9.12 -18.67 -1.76
C ALA A 10 -9.43 -18.02 -0.39
N ASN A 11 -9.83 -16.75 -0.38
CA ASN A 11 -10.24 -16.07 0.85
C ASN A 11 -11.49 -16.69 1.49
N CYS A 12 -12.49 -17.09 0.69
CA CYS A 12 -13.66 -17.79 1.20
C CYS A 12 -13.30 -19.15 1.82
N TYR A 13 -12.40 -19.89 1.18
CA TYR A 13 -11.91 -21.16 1.70
C TYR A 13 -11.18 -20.98 3.04
N MET A 14 -10.23 -20.05 3.07
CA MET A 14 -9.47 -19.72 4.28
C MET A 14 -10.38 -19.23 5.40
N PHE A 15 -11.45 -18.48 5.09
CA PHE A 15 -12.45 -18.05 6.06
C PHE A 15 -13.10 -19.22 6.80
N PHE A 16 -13.48 -20.30 6.10
CA PHE A 16 -14.06 -21.48 6.77
C PHE A 16 -13.02 -22.25 7.58
N TYR A 17 -11.81 -22.39 7.06
CA TYR A 17 -10.70 -23.04 7.75
C TYR A 17 -10.32 -22.31 9.07
N GLU A 18 -10.25 -20.99 9.04
CA GLU A 18 -9.74 -20.18 10.16
C GLU A 18 -10.76 -19.92 11.27
N GLN A 19 -12.06 -20.15 11.04
CA GLN A 19 -13.13 -19.86 12.02
C GLN A 19 -12.86 -20.47 13.41
N GLN A 20 -12.45 -21.73 13.47
CA GLN A 20 -12.14 -22.40 14.74
C GLN A 20 -10.86 -21.85 15.37
N ILE A 21 -9.86 -21.52 14.55
CA ILE A 21 -8.58 -20.96 14.98
C ILE A 21 -8.80 -19.59 15.63
N ILE A 22 -9.51 -18.70 14.94
CA ILE A 22 -9.85 -17.35 15.43
C ILE A 22 -10.61 -17.44 16.75
N LYS A 23 -11.60 -18.33 16.85
CA LYS A 23 -12.37 -18.51 18.09
C LYS A 23 -11.48 -18.93 19.27
N GLN A 24 -10.54 -19.86 19.04
CA GLN A 24 -9.61 -20.31 20.07
C GLN A 24 -8.65 -19.20 20.51
N ILE A 25 -8.14 -18.42 19.56
CA ILE A 25 -7.20 -17.33 19.83
C ILE A 25 -7.90 -16.19 20.57
N ASN A 26 -9.09 -15.80 20.13
CA ASN A 26 -9.88 -14.77 20.81
C ASN A 26 -10.22 -15.16 22.25
N ASN A 27 -10.59 -16.42 22.49
CA ASN A 27 -10.86 -16.93 23.84
C ASN A 27 -9.64 -16.89 24.77
N SER A 28 -8.44 -16.87 24.21
CA SER A 28 -7.18 -16.76 24.97
C SER A 28 -6.71 -15.30 25.18
N GLY A 29 -7.43 -14.33 24.62
CA GLY A 29 -6.99 -12.93 24.59
C GLY A 29 -5.83 -12.67 23.62
N GLY A 30 -5.62 -13.56 22.65
CA GLY A 30 -4.60 -13.42 21.63
C GLY A 30 -5.05 -12.55 20.45
N LEU A 31 -4.11 -12.27 19.55
CA LEU A 31 -4.36 -11.56 18.29
C LEU A 31 -4.23 -12.53 17.12
N TYR A 32 -5.13 -12.40 16.16
CA TYR A 32 -5.09 -13.12 14.88
C TYR A 32 -5.20 -12.11 13.74
N PHE A 33 -4.22 -12.13 12.84
CA PHE A 33 -4.22 -11.36 11.60
C PHE A 33 -3.90 -12.26 10.42
N ARG A 34 -4.56 -12.01 9.29
CA ARG A 34 -4.27 -12.69 8.03
C ARG A 34 -4.20 -11.70 6.88
N TYR A 35 -3.24 -11.88 6.01
CA TYR A 35 -3.16 -11.21 4.72
C TYR A 35 -2.95 -12.24 3.62
N ILE A 36 -4.03 -12.55 2.88
CA ILE A 36 -4.05 -13.60 1.86
C ILE A 36 -3.63 -14.94 2.49
N ASP A 37 -2.39 -15.38 2.27
CA ASP A 37 -1.84 -16.66 2.73
C ASP A 37 -0.99 -16.50 4.01
N ASP A 38 -0.56 -15.27 4.34
CA ASP A 38 0.26 -15.01 5.52
C ASP A 38 -0.61 -14.86 6.77
N ILE A 39 -0.30 -15.61 7.82
CA ILE A 39 -1.01 -15.60 9.10
C ILE A 39 -0.04 -15.13 10.19
N PHE A 40 -0.49 -14.21 11.03
CA PHE A 40 0.23 -13.72 12.20
C PHE A 40 -0.61 -13.90 13.46
N ILE A 41 -0.04 -14.57 14.46
CA ILE A 41 -0.71 -14.92 15.71
C ILE A 41 0.15 -14.48 16.89
N VAL A 42 -0.50 -13.82 17.86
CA VAL A 42 0.10 -13.50 19.16
C VAL A 42 -0.74 -14.16 20.24
N ILE A 43 -0.14 -14.99 21.09
CA ILE A 43 -0.88 -15.74 22.09
C ILE A 43 -0.03 -16.02 23.34
N ASN A 44 -0.66 -15.97 24.51
CA ASN A 44 -0.03 -16.19 25.80
C ASN A 44 -0.12 -17.66 26.24
N TRP A 45 0.28 -18.58 25.36
CA TRP A 45 0.31 -20.02 25.65
C TRP A 45 1.73 -20.52 25.83
N PRO A 46 1.94 -21.59 26.63
CA PRO A 46 3.21 -22.29 26.62
C PRO A 46 3.53 -22.81 25.21
N VAL A 47 4.76 -22.61 24.76
CA VAL A 47 5.22 -22.99 23.41
C VAL A 47 4.89 -24.45 23.07
N ARG A 48 5.00 -25.37 24.04
CA ARG A 48 4.63 -26.79 23.85
C ARG A 48 3.15 -26.99 23.51
N HIS A 49 2.26 -26.22 24.13
CA HIS A 49 0.83 -26.25 23.82
C HIS A 49 0.57 -25.68 22.43
N LEU A 50 1.27 -24.60 22.06
CA LEU A 50 1.15 -23.99 20.74
C LEU A 50 1.54 -24.97 19.62
N PHE A 51 2.68 -25.67 19.73
CA PHE A 51 3.06 -26.71 18.75
C PHE A 51 2.01 -27.81 18.62
N LYS A 52 1.49 -28.30 19.74
CA LYS A 52 0.41 -29.31 19.72
C LYS A 52 -0.85 -28.78 19.03
N GLN A 53 -1.15 -27.49 19.22
CA GLN A 53 -2.32 -26.88 18.62
C GLN A 53 -2.15 -26.61 17.12
N ILE A 54 -0.97 -26.15 16.67
CA ILE A 54 -0.63 -26.00 15.26
C ILE A 54 -0.73 -27.36 14.54
N ASN A 55 -0.20 -28.42 15.17
CA ASN A 55 -0.36 -29.76 14.65
C ASN A 55 -1.83 -30.15 14.48
N ARG A 56 -2.71 -29.79 15.43
CA ARG A 56 -4.16 -30.04 15.27
C ARG A 56 -4.79 -29.23 14.16
N TRP A 57 -4.41 -27.96 14.02
CA TRP A 57 -4.90 -27.10 12.93
C TRP A 57 -4.50 -27.67 11.56
N ASN A 58 -3.28 -28.21 11.42
CA ASN A 58 -2.83 -28.91 10.22
C ASN A 58 -3.61 -30.20 9.89
N HIS A 59 -4.49 -30.68 10.78
CA HIS A 59 -5.41 -31.79 10.52
C HIS A 59 -6.85 -31.33 10.28
N PHE A 60 -7.13 -30.03 10.27
CA PHE A 60 -8.46 -29.51 9.94
C PHE A 60 -8.80 -29.75 8.47
N ASP A 61 -7.80 -29.74 7.60
CA ASP A 61 -7.95 -29.93 6.17
C ASP A 61 -6.67 -30.56 5.58
N GLU A 62 -6.82 -31.56 4.73
CA GLU A 62 -5.68 -32.25 4.10
C GLU A 62 -4.96 -31.37 3.06
N ASN A 63 -5.63 -30.34 2.54
CA ASN A 63 -5.11 -29.47 1.49
C ASN A 63 -4.37 -28.23 2.02
N ILE A 64 -4.46 -27.95 3.32
CA ILE A 64 -3.82 -26.78 3.95
C ILE A 64 -2.79 -27.24 4.97
N LYS A 65 -1.58 -26.69 4.84
CA LYS A 65 -0.50 -26.91 5.80
C LYS A 65 0.09 -25.59 6.25
N LEU A 66 -0.07 -25.30 7.53
CA LEU A 66 0.58 -24.19 8.21
C LEU A 66 2.04 -24.55 8.45
N SER A 67 2.93 -23.65 8.02
CA SER A 67 4.35 -23.70 8.33
C SER A 67 4.63 -22.65 9.39
N GLU A 68 5.02 -23.07 10.59
CA GLU A 68 5.20 -22.17 11.72
C GLU A 68 6.63 -21.64 11.85
N ASN A 69 6.75 -20.35 12.19
CA ASN A 69 7.96 -19.76 12.73
C ASN A 69 7.60 -19.12 14.08
N ILE A 70 8.00 -19.76 15.18
CA ILE A 70 7.63 -19.37 16.54
C ILE A 70 8.83 -18.74 17.24
N GLY A 71 8.66 -17.54 17.75
CA GLY A 71 9.70 -16.83 18.49
C GLY A 71 9.17 -15.62 19.25
N SER A 72 10.09 -14.91 19.90
CA SER A 72 9.83 -13.56 20.43
C SER A 72 9.80 -12.51 19.32
N THR A 73 10.24 -12.86 18.11
CA THR A 73 10.19 -12.02 16.91
C THR A 73 9.46 -12.73 15.79
N ALA A 74 8.82 -11.95 14.92
CA ALA A 74 8.19 -12.43 13.70
C ALA A 74 8.15 -11.32 12.65
N ASP A 75 8.24 -11.72 11.39
CA ASP A 75 8.08 -10.82 10.25
C ASP A 75 6.67 -11.01 9.68
N PHE A 76 5.93 -9.93 9.51
CA PHE A 76 4.60 -9.95 8.90
C PHE A 76 4.45 -8.80 7.91
N LEU A 77 4.32 -9.13 6.63
CA LEU A 77 4.31 -8.18 5.52
C LEU A 77 5.59 -7.31 5.52
N ASP A 78 5.42 -6.02 5.80
CA ASP A 78 6.45 -5.00 5.82
C ASP A 78 6.92 -4.66 7.25
N LEU A 79 6.46 -5.42 8.26
CA LEU A 79 6.73 -5.20 9.67
C LEU A 79 7.62 -6.30 10.24
N HIS A 80 8.66 -5.88 10.96
CA HIS A 80 9.37 -6.73 11.90
C HIS A 80 8.79 -6.46 13.28
N ILE A 81 8.31 -7.50 13.95
CA ILE A 81 7.57 -7.40 15.21
C ILE A 81 8.36 -8.15 16.28
N GLU A 82 8.68 -7.46 17.36
CA GLU A 82 9.39 -8.01 18.52
C GLU A 82 8.49 -7.89 19.76
N ASN A 83 8.32 -8.98 20.50
CA ASN A 83 7.68 -8.97 21.80
C ASN A 83 8.72 -8.69 22.88
N ARG A 84 8.64 -7.50 23.49
CA ARG A 84 9.43 -7.09 24.65
C ARG A 84 8.53 -7.12 25.89
N ASP A 85 8.60 -8.21 26.64
CA ASP A 85 7.89 -8.40 27.91
C ASP A 85 6.38 -8.12 27.86
N GLY A 86 5.72 -8.56 26.77
CA GLY A 86 4.29 -8.38 26.54
C GLY A 86 3.93 -7.14 25.72
N GLN A 87 4.90 -6.27 25.41
CA GLN A 87 4.72 -5.15 24.50
C GLN A 87 5.25 -5.49 23.11
N LEU A 88 4.40 -5.36 22.10
CA LEU A 88 4.80 -5.51 20.69
C LEU A 88 5.46 -4.23 20.20
N VAL A 89 6.74 -4.31 19.87
CA VAL A 89 7.53 -3.25 19.26
C VAL A 89 7.70 -3.58 17.79
N THR A 90 7.37 -2.63 16.93
CA THR A 90 7.42 -2.80 15.46
C THR A 90 8.51 -1.95 14.83
N THR A 91 9.18 -2.50 13.82
CA THR A 91 10.12 -1.80 12.93
C THR A 91 9.87 -2.24 11.48
N ILE A 92 10.60 -1.66 10.52
CA ILE A 92 10.44 -2.02 9.10
C ILE A 92 11.15 -3.35 8.84
N TYR A 93 10.42 -4.31 8.26
CA TYR A 93 11.02 -5.53 7.71
C TYR A 93 11.45 -5.30 6.25
N GLN A 94 12.65 -5.79 5.92
CA GLN A 94 13.15 -5.87 4.55
C GLN A 94 13.61 -7.30 4.32
N LYS A 95 13.17 -7.90 3.20
CA LYS A 95 13.62 -9.24 2.82
C LYS A 95 15.14 -9.24 2.64
N PRO A 96 15.84 -10.36 2.89
CA PRO A 96 17.29 -10.45 2.68
C PRO A 96 17.74 -10.10 1.25
N SER A 97 16.86 -10.30 0.27
CA SER A 97 17.09 -9.96 -1.14
C SER A 97 16.74 -8.51 -1.49
N TYR A 98 16.37 -7.68 -0.51
CA TYR A 98 16.00 -6.29 -0.75
C TYR A 98 17.24 -5.49 -1.15
N GLU A 99 17.14 -4.83 -2.29
CA GLU A 99 18.10 -3.82 -2.70
C GLU A 99 17.45 -2.44 -2.58
N PRO A 100 18.18 -1.42 -2.10
CA PRO A 100 17.68 -0.05 -1.97
C PRO A 100 17.59 0.65 -3.33
N SER A 101 16.82 0.08 -4.26
CA SER A 101 16.64 0.57 -5.63
C SER A 101 15.38 1.43 -5.69
N TYR A 102 15.58 2.75 -5.68
CA TYR A 102 14.52 3.72 -5.92
C TYR A 102 14.63 4.27 -7.34
N LEU A 103 13.60 4.97 -7.77
CA LEU A 103 13.64 5.68 -9.04
C LEU A 103 14.86 6.65 -9.06
N PRO A 104 15.84 6.47 -9.96
CA PRO A 104 17.02 7.33 -9.97
C PRO A 104 16.65 8.79 -10.19
N PHE A 105 17.29 9.70 -9.47
CA PHE A 105 16.97 11.12 -9.54
C PHE A 105 17.21 11.73 -10.93
N ASN A 106 18.19 11.20 -11.68
CA ASN A 106 18.52 11.62 -13.04
C ASN A 106 17.58 11.06 -14.12
N SER A 107 16.63 10.19 -13.77
CA SER A 107 15.67 9.64 -14.73
C SER A 107 14.71 10.71 -15.25
N ILE A 108 14.17 10.52 -16.47
CA ILE A 108 13.21 11.43 -17.14
C ILE A 108 11.79 11.22 -16.58
N HIS A 109 11.66 11.28 -15.25
CA HIS A 109 10.38 11.21 -14.56
C HIS A 109 10.05 12.56 -13.93
N PRO A 110 8.76 12.94 -13.89
CA PRO A 110 8.31 14.16 -13.24
C PRO A 110 8.81 14.29 -11.80
N LEU A 111 9.19 15.51 -11.41
CA LEU A 111 9.73 15.78 -10.07
C LEU A 111 8.75 15.40 -8.95
N HIS A 112 7.44 15.53 -9.18
CA HIS A 112 6.43 15.17 -8.19
C HIS A 112 6.48 13.68 -7.81
N MET A 113 6.82 12.78 -8.74
CA MET A 113 6.98 11.35 -8.45
C MET A 113 8.19 11.12 -7.53
N LYS A 114 9.31 11.78 -7.82
CA LYS A 114 10.53 11.70 -7.02
C LYS A 114 10.32 12.24 -5.61
N LYS A 115 9.56 13.33 -5.46
CA LYS A 115 9.12 13.87 -4.16
C LYS A 115 8.20 12.88 -3.42
N ASN A 116 7.28 12.24 -4.14
CA ASN A 116 6.33 11.31 -3.55
C ASN A 116 6.99 10.04 -3.00
N ILE A 117 8.10 9.58 -3.60
CA ILE A 117 8.88 8.45 -3.06
C ILE A 117 9.38 8.79 -1.65
N ILE A 118 10.01 9.96 -1.48
CA ILE A 118 10.50 10.38 -0.16
C ILE A 118 9.34 10.53 0.83
N PHE A 119 8.23 11.14 0.39
CA PHE A 119 7.06 11.33 1.24
C PHE A 119 6.47 10.01 1.74
N THR A 120 6.23 9.06 0.83
CA THR A 120 5.64 7.76 1.15
C THR A 120 6.55 6.91 2.02
N MET A 121 7.85 6.89 1.75
CA MET A 121 8.80 6.12 2.56
C MET A 121 8.96 6.69 3.96
N LEU A 122 9.10 8.01 4.12
CA LEU A 122 9.23 8.60 5.45
C LEU A 122 7.93 8.46 6.26
N LEU A 123 6.77 8.62 5.63
CA LEU A 123 5.48 8.37 6.27
C LEU A 123 5.33 6.91 6.73
N ARG A 124 5.79 5.96 5.91
CA ARG A 124 5.87 4.53 6.27
C ARG A 124 6.75 4.33 7.50
N THR A 125 7.92 4.98 7.56
CA THR A 125 8.81 4.89 8.73
C THR A 125 8.16 5.38 10.01
N ILE A 126 7.49 6.54 9.98
CA ILE A 126 6.77 7.08 11.16
C ILE A 126 5.68 6.10 11.61
N ARG A 127 4.94 5.52 10.66
CA ARG A 127 3.86 4.59 10.95
C ARG A 127 4.37 3.27 11.55
N TYR A 128 5.44 2.72 10.99
CA TYR A 128 5.90 1.37 11.32
C TYR A 128 6.83 1.31 12.51
N CYS A 129 7.70 2.29 12.72
CA CYS A 129 8.64 2.28 13.84
C CYS A 129 7.95 2.65 15.15
N SER A 130 7.95 1.77 16.14
CA SER A 130 7.33 2.01 17.45
C SER A 130 8.13 2.97 18.32
N THR A 131 9.47 2.94 18.23
CA THR A 131 10.34 3.83 19.01
C THR A 131 10.94 4.95 18.16
N PHE A 132 11.26 6.08 18.80
CA PHE A 132 11.93 7.19 18.13
C PHE A 132 13.33 6.80 17.62
N GLN A 133 14.04 5.94 18.35
CA GLN A 133 15.37 5.48 17.92
C GLN A 133 15.29 4.63 16.65
N ASP A 134 14.31 3.74 16.56
CA ASP A 134 14.10 2.93 15.35
C ASP A 134 13.70 3.80 14.16
N TYR A 135 12.89 4.84 14.39
CA TYR A 135 12.57 5.84 13.38
C TYR A 135 13.83 6.55 12.87
N LEU A 136 14.74 6.98 13.75
CA LEU A 136 15.98 7.64 13.35
C LEU A 136 16.87 6.70 12.52
N ASN A 137 17.03 5.45 12.96
CA ASN A 137 17.81 4.45 12.25
C ASN A 137 17.25 4.20 10.84
N GLU A 138 15.93 4.03 10.71
CA GLU A 138 15.27 3.83 9.42
C GLU A 138 15.28 5.08 8.53
N ARG A 139 15.17 6.28 9.13
CA ARG A 139 15.30 7.55 8.40
C ARG A 139 16.68 7.69 7.79
N GLU A 140 17.74 7.34 8.51
CA GLU A 140 19.11 7.36 7.99
C GLU A 140 19.32 6.27 6.92
N ARG A 141 18.78 5.06 7.10
CA ARG A 141 18.76 4.03 6.04
C ARG A 141 18.09 4.55 4.76
N LEU A 142 16.93 5.21 4.89
CA LEU A 142 16.24 5.84 3.77
C LEU A 142 17.09 6.93 3.11
N ARG A 143 17.75 7.78 3.90
CA ARG A 143 18.67 8.81 3.38
C ARG A 143 19.78 8.18 2.56
N MET A 144 20.45 7.16 3.08
CA MET A 144 21.52 6.45 2.39
C MET A 144 21.04 5.83 1.08
N ALA A 145 19.87 5.19 1.09
CA ALA A 145 19.25 4.65 -0.11
C ALA A 145 18.94 5.72 -1.16
N LEU A 146 18.43 6.90 -0.77
CA LEU A 146 18.18 8.01 -1.70
C LEU A 146 19.49 8.58 -2.29
N LEU A 147 20.54 8.71 -1.48
CA LEU A 147 21.86 9.15 -1.93
C LEU A 147 22.47 8.17 -2.95
N LEU A 148 22.32 6.86 -2.72
CA LEU A 148 22.72 5.82 -3.70
C LEU A 148 22.00 6.00 -5.04
N ASN A 149 20.72 6.39 -5.00
CA ASN A 149 19.90 6.70 -6.18
C ASN A 149 20.07 8.15 -6.70
N LYS A 150 21.17 8.82 -6.32
CA LYS A 150 21.61 10.13 -6.82
C LYS A 150 20.69 11.30 -6.48
N TYR A 151 19.88 11.19 -5.42
CA TYR A 151 19.12 12.32 -4.93
C TYR A 151 20.06 13.37 -4.29
N PRO A 152 19.94 14.66 -4.62
CA PRO A 152 20.74 15.71 -4.00
C PRO A 152 20.46 15.81 -2.48
N ASN A 153 21.50 15.97 -1.68
CA ASN A 153 21.38 16.01 -0.22
C ASN A 153 20.39 17.09 0.27
N ASN A 154 20.52 18.32 -0.24
CA ASN A 154 19.64 19.44 0.11
C ASN A 154 18.17 19.15 -0.27
N PHE A 155 17.95 18.42 -1.37
CA PHE A 155 16.60 18.03 -1.79
C PHE A 155 15.98 17.02 -0.82
N ILE A 156 16.79 16.07 -0.31
CA ILE A 156 16.33 15.10 0.71
C ILE A 156 15.93 15.85 1.98
N ASP A 157 16.75 16.79 2.46
CA ASP A 157 16.45 17.58 3.66
C ASP A 157 15.18 18.41 3.51
N GLU A 158 15.03 19.09 2.37
CA GLU A 158 13.80 19.82 2.04
C GLU A 158 12.58 18.89 2.05
N GLN A 159 12.68 17.71 1.42
CA GLN A 159 11.55 16.79 1.37
C GLN A 159 11.23 16.16 2.73
N PHE A 160 12.22 15.88 3.58
CA PHE A 160 11.99 15.42 4.95
C PHE A 160 11.23 16.49 5.76
N ASN A 161 11.63 17.75 5.66
CA ASN A 161 10.91 18.85 6.32
C ASN A 161 9.50 19.04 5.73
N ASN A 162 9.34 18.87 4.42
CA ASN A 162 8.03 18.96 3.76
C ASN A 162 7.06 17.86 4.21
N VAL A 163 7.55 16.67 4.59
CA VAL A 163 6.70 15.61 5.16
C VAL A 163 6.19 16.05 6.53
N LEU A 164 7.07 16.54 7.39
CA LEU A 164 6.70 16.99 8.74
C LEU A 164 5.73 18.17 8.68
N SER A 165 5.99 19.16 7.82
CA SER A 165 5.10 20.31 7.65
C SER A 165 3.72 19.92 7.13
N LYS A 166 3.63 18.95 6.21
CA LYS A 166 2.34 18.40 5.74
C LYS A 166 1.56 17.66 6.82
N LEU A 167 2.24 17.12 7.81
CA LEU A 167 1.63 16.50 8.99
C LEU A 167 1.39 17.51 10.12
N ASN A 168 1.65 18.81 9.89
CA ASN A 168 1.60 19.88 10.90
C ASN A 168 2.54 19.63 12.09
N ILE A 169 3.66 18.94 11.87
CA ILE A 169 4.67 18.62 12.88
C ILE A 169 5.84 19.61 12.72
N GLN A 170 6.15 20.37 13.77
CA GLN A 170 7.29 21.30 13.74
C GLN A 170 8.63 20.56 13.86
N ALA A 171 8.73 19.63 14.81
CA ALA A 171 9.89 18.77 15.00
C ALA A 171 9.51 17.47 15.72
N LEU A 172 10.03 16.34 15.25
CA LEU A 172 9.93 15.06 15.94
C LEU A 172 11.05 14.95 16.97
N THR A 173 10.67 14.62 18.20
CA THR A 173 11.55 14.41 19.36
C THR A 173 11.15 13.11 20.04
N CYS A 174 12.02 12.57 20.90
CA CYS A 174 11.70 11.37 21.67
C CYS A 174 10.42 11.51 22.51
N PHE A 175 10.11 12.71 22.99
CA PHE A 175 8.94 12.98 23.85
C PHE A 175 7.61 13.04 23.09
N ASN A 176 7.61 13.53 21.85
CA ASN A 176 6.38 13.73 21.08
C ASN A 176 6.15 12.68 19.99
N TYR A 177 7.16 11.85 19.69
CA TYR A 177 7.13 10.88 18.60
C TYR A 177 5.95 9.91 18.69
N VAL A 178 5.70 9.35 19.88
CA VAL A 178 4.64 8.36 20.08
C VAL A 178 3.26 8.95 19.78
N ASN A 179 3.01 10.19 20.19
CA ASN A 179 1.73 10.87 19.96
C ASN A 179 1.51 11.12 18.46
N TYR A 180 2.50 11.70 17.78
CA TYR A 180 2.39 11.96 16.33
C TYR A 180 2.32 10.68 15.51
N ARG A 181 3.03 9.63 15.92
CA ARG A 181 2.91 8.30 15.30
C ARG A 181 1.46 7.80 15.41
N GLN A 182 0.86 7.93 16.59
CA GLN A 182 -0.52 7.51 16.80
C GLN A 182 -1.49 8.28 15.89
N GLU A 183 -1.33 9.61 15.76
CA GLU A 183 -2.10 10.42 14.82
C GLU A 183 -1.94 9.96 13.35
N VAL A 184 -0.74 9.55 12.95
CA VAL A 184 -0.47 9.03 11.60
C VAL A 184 -1.13 7.66 11.37
N ILE A 185 -1.22 6.83 12.41
CA ILE A 185 -1.88 5.52 12.36
C ILE A 185 -3.40 5.70 12.29
N ASP A 186 -3.94 6.58 13.13
CA ASP A 186 -5.37 6.84 13.25
C ASP A 186 -5.92 7.73 12.12
N SER A 187 -5.02 8.27 11.27
CA SER A 187 -5.39 9.08 10.12
C SER A 187 -6.39 8.32 9.23
N PRO A 188 -7.57 8.89 8.97
CA PRO A 188 -8.62 8.20 8.24
C PRO A 188 -8.16 7.84 6.84
N ILE A 189 -8.52 6.64 6.39
CA ILE A 189 -8.35 6.24 4.99
C ILE A 189 -9.18 7.22 4.16
N LYS A 190 -8.52 8.04 3.33
CA LYS A 190 -9.24 8.92 2.41
C LYS A 190 -10.12 8.07 1.51
N GLU A 191 -11.43 8.17 1.70
CA GLU A 191 -12.39 7.54 0.80
C GLU A 191 -12.11 8.04 -0.62
N LYS A 192 -12.07 7.10 -1.57
CA LYS A 192 -12.03 7.49 -2.97
C LYS A 192 -13.32 8.25 -3.24
N ILE A 193 -13.19 9.52 -3.65
CA ILE A 193 -14.33 10.30 -4.11
C ILE A 193 -15.05 9.46 -5.18
N PRO A 194 -16.35 9.18 -5.02
CA PRO A 194 -17.09 8.40 -6.01
C PRO A 194 -16.94 9.08 -7.36
N ILE A 195 -16.57 8.29 -8.37
CA ILE A 195 -16.42 8.80 -9.72
C ILE A 195 -17.82 9.23 -10.18
N ASP A 196 -17.98 10.53 -10.45
CA ASP A 196 -19.20 11.07 -11.02
C ASP A 196 -19.26 10.68 -12.50
N TYR A 197 -19.99 9.60 -12.77
CA TYR A 197 -20.20 9.08 -14.13
C TYR A 197 -21.06 10.03 -14.98
N GLY A 198 -21.68 11.07 -14.44
CA GLY A 198 -22.42 12.08 -15.22
C GLY A 198 -21.52 13.09 -15.95
N LYS A 199 -20.20 13.07 -15.70
CA LYS A 199 -19.24 14.02 -16.29
C LYS A 199 -18.55 13.44 -17.53
N THR A 200 -18.51 14.24 -18.59
CA THR A 200 -17.79 13.92 -19.84
C THR A 200 -16.28 13.82 -19.60
N ILE A 201 -15.69 12.67 -19.89
CA ILE A 201 -14.24 12.46 -19.79
C ILE A 201 -13.58 12.89 -21.10
N PHE A 202 -12.75 13.92 -21.06
CA PHE A 202 -11.90 14.31 -22.19
C PHE A 202 -10.57 13.56 -22.13
N VAL A 203 -10.38 12.62 -23.06
CA VAL A 203 -9.11 11.91 -23.21
C VAL A 203 -8.26 12.65 -24.25
N HIS A 204 -7.29 13.40 -23.77
CA HIS A 204 -6.34 14.12 -24.61
C HIS A 204 -5.22 13.20 -25.10
N PHE A 205 -4.95 13.22 -26.40
CA PHE A 205 -3.82 12.52 -27.00
C PHE A 205 -3.19 13.39 -28.10
N THR A 206 -1.87 13.27 -28.24
CA THR A 206 -1.11 13.90 -29.31
C THR A 206 -1.31 13.11 -30.59
N TYR A 207 -1.82 13.75 -31.65
CA TYR A 207 -2.08 13.09 -32.92
C TYR A 207 -0.77 12.71 -33.63
N CYS A 208 -0.54 11.41 -33.84
CA CYS A 208 0.51 10.89 -34.71
C CYS A 208 -0.12 10.27 -35.97
N SER A 209 0.59 10.29 -37.11
CA SER A 209 0.08 9.80 -38.41
C SER A 209 -0.37 8.33 -38.39
N SER A 210 0.18 7.52 -37.48
CA SER A 210 -0.20 6.12 -37.23
C SER A 210 -1.56 5.97 -36.52
N MET A 211 -2.12 7.05 -35.95
CA MET A 211 -3.36 7.03 -35.14
C MET A 211 -4.62 7.38 -35.95
N LYS A 212 -4.55 7.46 -37.29
CA LYS A 212 -5.73 7.72 -38.15
C LYS A 212 -6.92 6.79 -37.88
N THR A 213 -6.66 5.53 -37.51
CA THR A 213 -7.70 4.53 -37.21
C THR A 213 -8.08 4.44 -35.74
N LEU A 214 -7.37 5.16 -34.86
CA LEU A 214 -7.56 5.09 -33.41
C LEU A 214 -8.97 5.48 -32.97
N PRO A 215 -9.61 6.55 -33.47
CA PRO A 215 -10.96 6.91 -33.02
C PRO A 215 -11.95 5.77 -33.26
N ARG A 216 -11.90 5.16 -34.45
CA ARG A 216 -12.76 4.03 -34.80
C ARG A 216 -12.47 2.82 -33.91
N LYS A 217 -11.19 2.47 -33.70
CA LYS A 217 -10.79 1.36 -32.81
C LYS A 217 -11.21 1.60 -31.37
N PHE A 218 -11.06 2.83 -30.87
CA PHE A 218 -11.46 3.23 -29.53
C PHE A 218 -12.96 3.04 -29.33
N HIS A 219 -13.81 3.58 -30.22
CA HIS A 219 -15.26 3.38 -30.12
C HIS A 219 -15.68 1.91 -30.27
N THR A 220 -14.99 1.13 -31.11
CA THR A 220 -15.24 -0.32 -31.24
C THR A 220 -14.92 -1.05 -29.92
N LEU A 221 -13.78 -0.74 -29.29
CA LEU A 221 -13.40 -1.31 -27.99
C LEU A 221 -14.32 -0.82 -26.88
N TRP A 222 -14.71 0.46 -26.90
CA TRP A 222 -15.61 1.06 -25.92
C TRP A 222 -16.95 0.34 -25.91
N ASN A 223 -17.58 0.19 -27.08
CA ASN A 223 -18.85 -0.51 -27.20
C ASN A 223 -18.72 -2.00 -26.81
N LYS A 224 -17.60 -2.65 -27.17
CA LYS A 224 -17.37 -4.06 -26.84
C LYS A 224 -17.28 -4.32 -25.33
N TYR A 225 -16.62 -3.45 -24.58
CA TYR A 225 -16.34 -3.68 -23.15
C TYR A 225 -17.28 -2.92 -22.20
N PHE A 226 -17.88 -1.83 -22.67
CA PHE A 226 -18.70 -0.94 -21.83
C PHE A 226 -20.13 -0.74 -22.36
N GLY A 227 -20.51 -1.35 -23.49
CA GLY A 227 -21.85 -1.18 -24.07
C GLY A 227 -23.01 -1.67 -23.19
N GLU A 228 -22.75 -2.64 -22.31
CA GLU A 228 -23.74 -3.13 -21.34
C GLU A 228 -23.53 -2.54 -19.93
N SER A 229 -22.55 -1.64 -19.77
CA SER A 229 -22.24 -0.99 -18.50
C SER A 229 -23.13 0.25 -18.30
N PRO A 230 -23.48 0.65 -17.07
CA PRO A 230 -24.13 1.93 -16.78
C PRO A 230 -23.31 3.16 -17.23
N ILE A 231 -22.05 2.97 -17.64
CA ILE A 231 -21.18 4.00 -18.24
C ILE A 231 -21.55 4.25 -19.72
N ASN A 232 -22.37 3.42 -20.36
CA ASN A 232 -22.74 3.57 -21.77
C ASN A 232 -23.57 4.84 -22.06
N ASP A 233 -24.24 5.40 -21.05
CA ASP A 233 -24.94 6.68 -21.16
C ASP A 233 -23.97 7.87 -21.31
N VAL A 234 -22.68 7.64 -21.04
CA VAL A 234 -21.60 8.62 -21.21
C VAL A 234 -20.97 8.43 -22.59
N LEU A 235 -21.20 9.38 -23.50
CA LEU A 235 -20.56 9.39 -24.80
C LEU A 235 -19.09 9.84 -24.67
N PRO A 236 -18.08 8.97 -24.85
CA PRO A 236 -16.70 9.39 -24.80
C PRO A 236 -16.36 10.16 -26.08
N ILE A 237 -16.04 11.45 -25.97
CA ILE A 237 -15.65 12.26 -27.13
C ILE A 237 -14.13 12.27 -27.23
N LEU A 238 -13.61 11.65 -28.30
CA LEU A 238 -12.18 11.60 -28.57
C LEU A 238 -11.75 12.84 -29.36
N VAL A 239 -10.86 13.66 -28.78
CA VAL A 239 -10.56 14.99 -29.30
C VAL A 239 -9.04 15.23 -29.35
N THR A 240 -8.55 15.81 -30.45
CA THR A 240 -7.12 16.16 -30.59
C THR A 240 -6.77 17.42 -29.80
N CYS A 241 -5.56 17.48 -29.25
CA CYS A 241 -5.06 18.70 -28.58
C CYS A 241 -4.86 19.84 -29.58
N ASN A 242 -5.87 20.70 -29.74
CA ASN A 242 -5.78 21.93 -30.51
C ASN A 242 -6.61 23.05 -29.87
N VAL A 243 -6.36 24.29 -30.29
CA VAL A 243 -6.96 25.50 -29.71
C VAL A 243 -8.49 25.50 -29.80
N LYS A 244 -9.06 25.02 -30.91
CA LYS A 244 -10.52 24.94 -31.11
C LYS A 244 -11.18 23.98 -30.12
N ASN A 245 -10.50 22.88 -29.81
CA ASN A 245 -10.99 21.87 -28.88
C ASN A 245 -10.87 22.32 -27.42
N LEU A 246 -9.80 23.03 -27.08
CA LEU A 246 -9.67 23.70 -25.77
C LEU A 246 -10.80 24.73 -25.56
N GLN A 247 -11.14 25.51 -26.59
CA GLN A 247 -12.23 26.49 -26.53
C GLN A 247 -13.61 25.84 -26.35
N ARG A 248 -13.85 24.68 -26.98
CA ARG A 248 -15.05 23.87 -26.72
C ARG A 248 -15.09 23.34 -25.29
N GLN A 249 -13.98 22.83 -24.76
CA GLN A 249 -13.95 22.36 -23.38
C GLN A 249 -14.32 23.45 -22.39
N LEU A 250 -13.73 24.64 -22.52
CA LEU A 250 -13.98 25.79 -21.64
C LEU A 250 -15.42 26.33 -21.70
N THR A 251 -16.16 26.05 -22.79
CA THR A 251 -17.56 26.48 -22.96
C THR A 251 -18.57 25.46 -22.42
N TYR A 252 -18.23 24.17 -22.39
CA TYR A 252 -19.08 23.11 -21.85
C TYR A 252 -18.83 22.79 -20.37
N THR A 253 -17.78 23.33 -19.75
CA THR A 253 -17.49 23.19 -18.31
C THR A 253 -18.01 24.34 -17.44
N LYS A 254 -18.96 25.15 -17.94
CA LYS A 254 -19.78 26.06 -17.13
C LYS A 254 -21.16 25.46 -16.92
#